data_AF-A0A6A5VF55-F1
#
_entry.id   AF-A0A6A5VF55-F1
#
_cell.length_a   1.000
_cell.length_b   1.000
_cell.length_c   1.000
_cell.angle_alpha   90.00
_cell.angle_beta   90.00
_cell.angle_gamma   90.00
#
_symmetry.space_group_name_H-M   'P 1'
#
loop_
_entity.id
_entity.type
_entity.pdbx_description
1 polymer ?
#
loop_
_entity_poly.entity_id
_entity_poly.type
_entity_poly.pdbx_seq_one_letter_code
_entity_poly.pdbx_strand_id
1 'polypeptide(L)'
;MEYQPESCSQRRWRPHSHFFKVLKKLRTDPLSITTEDARRLSEQVEVTDQRSAKIVSAVESLAIVSDDIKQFDPELGTTPFHHNPDHVQSALVNDLNAAVDLNPQFVTADTLKMTQIIVTKMQRALGQNNAPHPELEAELQAEIAKVEPKIEQGTVTKAEADHLHSLEARAHGHTEKGGVAAHAQSVAAKRERTLSLEVGGIAPKIEQGTISNDEASHLQSLEARIHGHTEKGGPAAHAQSVAAKRERKRSGTLSDNTNESAPKARDNSEVSKSTPAVHISVKENQVESYQATV
;
A
#
# COMPACT_ATOMS: atom_id res chain seq x y z
N MET A 1 58.86 6.18 -54.05
CA MET A 1 57.58 6.92 -54.03
C MET A 1 57.21 7.09 -52.58
N GLU A 2 57.54 8.26 -52.03
CA GLU A 2 57.43 8.58 -50.61
C GLU A 2 56.12 9.33 -50.42
N TYR A 3 55.21 8.75 -49.64
CA TYR A 3 53.86 9.26 -49.42
C TYR A 3 53.96 10.40 -48.39
N GLN A 4 53.85 11.65 -48.83
CA GLN A 4 53.76 12.79 -47.92
C GLN A 4 52.33 12.88 -47.36
N PRO A 5 52.13 12.79 -46.04
CA PRO A 5 50.82 13.00 -45.44
C PRO A 5 50.48 14.49 -45.56
N GLU A 6 49.40 14.79 -46.28
CA GLU A 6 48.87 16.14 -46.39
C GLU A 6 48.63 16.71 -44.99
N SER A 7 49.32 17.80 -44.73
CA SER A 7 49.27 18.53 -43.47
C SER A 7 47.83 18.99 -43.29
N CYS A 8 47.17 18.44 -42.27
CA CYS A 8 45.85 18.86 -41.83
C CYS A 8 45.90 20.37 -41.59
N SER A 9 45.40 21.10 -42.58
CA SER A 9 45.31 22.55 -42.54
C SER A 9 44.46 22.90 -41.34
N GLN A 10 45.08 23.47 -40.31
CA GLN A 10 44.42 24.20 -39.26
C GLN A 10 43.69 25.37 -39.92
N ARG A 11 42.50 25.09 -40.46
CA ARG A 11 41.56 26.09 -40.91
C ARG A 11 41.22 26.89 -39.66
N ARG A 12 41.83 28.08 -39.56
CA ARG A 12 41.47 29.10 -38.60
C ARG A 12 39.95 29.22 -38.64
N TRP A 13 39.30 28.76 -37.58
CA TRP A 13 37.94 29.14 -37.26
C TRP A 13 37.94 30.66 -37.25
N ARG A 14 37.52 31.30 -38.35
CA ARG A 14 37.11 32.70 -38.25
C ARG A 14 36.03 32.67 -37.17
N PRO A 15 36.12 33.49 -36.11
CA PRO A 15 35.09 33.53 -35.10
C PRO A 15 33.81 34.01 -35.79
N HIS A 16 33.02 33.05 -36.27
CA HIS A 16 31.74 33.30 -36.89
C HIS A 16 30.84 33.78 -35.76
N SER A 17 30.67 35.10 -35.70
CA SER A 17 29.94 35.80 -34.64
C SER A 17 28.52 35.23 -34.45
N HIS A 18 27.95 34.66 -35.51
CA HIS A 18 26.61 34.07 -35.49
C HIS A 18 26.53 32.74 -34.75
N PHE A 19 27.50 31.83 -34.92
CA PHE A 19 27.52 30.54 -34.20
C PHE A 19 27.50 30.74 -32.68
N PHE A 20 28.37 31.62 -32.17
CA PHE A 20 28.40 31.97 -30.76
C PHE A 20 27.13 32.68 -30.29
N LYS A 21 26.48 33.46 -31.16
CA LYS A 21 25.20 34.11 -30.86
C LYS A 21 24.08 33.07 -30.67
N VAL A 22 24.00 32.05 -31.54
CA VAL A 22 23.02 30.96 -31.41
C VAL A 22 23.28 30.12 -30.17
N LEU A 23 24.53 29.77 -29.88
CA LEU A 23 24.87 29.05 -28.64
C LEU A 23 24.56 29.86 -27.38
N LYS A 24 24.77 31.18 -27.43
CA LYS A 24 24.41 32.07 -26.32
C LYS A 24 22.88 32.08 -26.11
N LYS A 25 22.09 32.20 -27.18
CA LYS A 25 20.62 32.09 -27.12
C LYS A 25 20.20 30.74 -26.55
N LEU A 26 20.76 29.64 -27.04
CA LEU A 26 20.44 28.29 -26.56
C LEU A 26 20.68 28.14 -25.04
N ARG A 27 21.69 28.83 -24.50
CA ARG A 27 22.01 28.83 -23.07
C ARG A 27 21.13 29.76 -22.24
N THR A 28 20.75 30.93 -22.75
CA THR A 28 20.03 31.95 -21.98
C THR A 28 18.53 31.87 -22.15
N ASP A 29 18.07 31.70 -23.38
CA ASP A 29 16.66 31.66 -23.75
C ASP A 29 16.49 30.83 -25.03
N PRO A 30 16.32 29.49 -24.91
CA PRO A 30 16.22 28.61 -26.06
C PRO A 30 14.99 28.90 -26.94
N LEU A 31 13.93 29.50 -26.38
CA LEU A 31 12.73 29.88 -27.14
C LEU A 31 12.94 31.16 -27.95
N SER A 32 14.01 31.92 -27.72
CA SER A 32 14.37 33.07 -28.58
C SER A 32 14.98 32.67 -29.93
N ILE A 33 15.26 31.37 -30.14
CA ILE A 33 15.80 30.86 -31.40
C ILE A 33 14.69 30.87 -32.45
N THR A 34 15.02 31.42 -33.61
CA THR A 34 14.14 31.52 -34.78
C THR A 34 14.58 30.53 -35.86
N THR A 35 13.70 30.21 -36.80
CA THR A 35 14.01 29.42 -37.99
C THR A 35 15.14 30.01 -38.82
N GLU A 36 15.26 31.35 -38.87
CA GLU A 36 16.39 32.04 -39.52
C GLU A 36 17.72 31.85 -38.78
N ASP A 37 17.72 31.79 -37.44
CA ASP A 37 18.93 31.51 -36.67
C ASP A 37 19.45 30.09 -36.96
N ALA A 38 18.55 29.11 -37.08
CA ALA A 38 18.85 27.72 -37.39
C ALA A 38 19.40 27.56 -38.83
N ARG A 39 18.77 28.22 -39.81
CA ARG A 39 19.24 28.25 -41.20
C ARG A 39 20.66 28.83 -41.34
N ARG A 40 20.94 29.95 -40.67
CA ARG A 40 22.29 30.54 -40.67
C ARG A 40 23.32 29.68 -39.95
N LEU A 41 22.89 28.87 -38.99
CA LEU A 41 23.76 27.91 -38.32
C LEU A 41 24.15 26.76 -39.27
N SER A 42 23.18 26.21 -40.01
CA SER A 42 23.44 25.13 -40.97
C SER A 42 24.29 25.57 -42.16
N GLU A 43 24.17 26.83 -42.62
CA GLU A 43 25.02 27.40 -43.67
C GLU A 43 26.49 27.62 -43.24
N GLN A 44 26.75 27.87 -41.96
CA GLN A 44 28.09 28.22 -41.46
C GLN A 44 28.88 27.05 -40.90
N VAL A 45 28.19 26.00 -40.48
CA VAL A 45 28.81 24.80 -39.90
C VAL A 45 28.93 23.76 -41.00
N GLU A 46 30.14 23.58 -41.54
CA GLU A 46 30.43 22.40 -42.35
C GLU A 46 30.27 21.16 -41.45
N VAL A 47 29.23 20.37 -41.73
CA VAL A 47 28.89 19.15 -40.99
C VAL A 47 29.93 18.07 -41.30
N THR A 48 31.10 18.21 -40.70
CA THR A 48 32.24 17.30 -40.86
C THR A 48 32.22 16.18 -39.82
N ASP A 49 31.60 16.42 -38.68
CA ASP A 49 31.51 15.49 -37.56
C ASP A 49 30.06 15.20 -37.16
N GLN A 50 29.80 13.98 -36.69
CA GLN A 50 28.46 13.55 -36.28
C GLN A 50 27.88 14.41 -35.15
N ARG A 51 28.75 15.01 -34.33
CA ARG A 51 28.33 15.85 -33.20
C ARG A 51 27.81 17.21 -33.67
N SER A 52 28.47 17.88 -34.60
CA SER A 52 27.94 19.11 -35.21
C SER A 52 26.62 18.87 -35.94
N ALA A 53 26.50 17.75 -36.67
CA ALA A 53 25.25 17.35 -37.33
C ALA A 53 24.05 17.31 -36.35
N LYS A 54 24.27 16.66 -35.19
CA LYS A 54 23.24 16.56 -34.13
C LYS A 54 22.87 17.92 -33.54
N ILE A 55 23.85 18.81 -33.37
CA ILE A 55 23.60 20.15 -32.82
C ILE A 55 22.76 20.97 -33.81
N VAL A 56 23.11 20.96 -35.09
CA VAL A 56 22.34 21.67 -36.13
C VAL A 56 20.90 21.15 -36.20
N SER A 57 20.72 19.82 -36.26
CA SER A 57 19.40 19.20 -36.31
C SER A 57 18.55 19.50 -35.06
N ALA A 58 19.16 19.51 -33.87
CA ALA A 58 18.46 19.86 -32.63
C ALA A 58 18.02 21.33 -32.62
N VAL A 59 18.86 22.25 -33.11
CA VAL A 59 18.53 23.67 -33.20
C VAL A 59 17.43 23.93 -34.24
N GLU A 60 17.44 23.23 -35.37
CA GLU A 60 16.36 23.29 -36.38
C GLU A 60 15.03 22.81 -35.80
N SER A 61 15.03 21.66 -35.11
CA SER A 61 13.83 21.10 -34.47
C SER A 61 13.27 22.06 -33.41
N LEU A 62 14.15 22.66 -32.61
CA LEU A 62 13.76 23.63 -31.59
C LEU A 62 13.20 24.92 -32.20
N ALA A 63 13.76 25.39 -33.31
CA ALA A 63 13.29 26.58 -33.99
C ALA A 63 11.87 26.41 -34.56
N ILE A 64 11.54 25.23 -35.11
CA ILE A 64 10.20 24.90 -35.59
C ILE A 64 9.18 24.95 -34.44
N VAL A 65 9.48 24.26 -33.33
CA VAL A 65 8.61 24.23 -32.15
C VAL A 65 8.45 25.63 -31.52
N SER A 66 9.51 26.43 -31.53
CA SER A 66 9.50 27.82 -31.03
C SER A 66 8.58 28.72 -31.86
N ASP A 67 8.58 28.57 -33.19
CA ASP A 67 7.69 29.34 -34.07
C ASP A 67 6.23 28.91 -33.87
N ASP A 68 5.94 27.61 -33.67
CA ASP A 68 4.60 27.12 -33.34
C ASP A 68 4.07 27.70 -32.01
N ILE A 69 4.94 27.82 -31.00
CA ILE A 69 4.59 28.41 -29.69
C ILE A 69 4.36 29.93 -29.81
N LYS A 70 5.06 30.63 -30.72
CA LYS A 70 4.92 32.09 -30.91
C LYS A 70 3.77 32.48 -31.83
N GLN A 71 3.41 31.62 -32.78
CA GLN A 71 2.23 31.81 -33.63
C GLN A 71 0.91 31.62 -32.88
N PHE A 72 0.97 31.29 -31.59
CA PHE A 72 -0.12 31.50 -30.65
C PHE A 72 -0.35 33.02 -30.46
N ASP A 73 -0.89 33.67 -31.49
CA ASP A 73 -1.28 35.07 -31.50
C ASP A 73 -2.66 35.19 -30.83
N PRO A 74 -2.78 35.83 -29.65
CA PRO A 74 -4.02 35.84 -28.86
C PRO A 74 -5.15 36.71 -29.45
N GLU A 75 -4.94 37.40 -30.58
CA GLU A 75 -5.85 38.45 -31.07
C GLU A 75 -6.81 38.03 -32.20
N LEU A 76 -6.68 36.85 -32.80
CA LEU A 76 -7.70 36.32 -33.70
C LEU A 76 -8.70 35.48 -32.90
N GLY A 77 -9.76 36.16 -32.46
CA GLY A 77 -10.86 35.69 -31.62
C GLY A 77 -11.69 34.51 -32.14
N THR A 78 -11.05 33.37 -32.41
CA THR A 78 -11.59 32.04 -32.14
C THR A 78 -11.16 31.62 -30.75
N THR A 79 -11.85 32.08 -29.72
CA THR A 79 -11.87 31.36 -28.43
C THR A 79 -12.77 30.13 -28.62
N PRO A 80 -12.50 28.94 -28.02
CA PRO A 80 -12.25 28.89 -26.59
C PRO A 80 -11.43 27.67 -26.13
N PHE A 81 -10.13 27.84 -25.93
CA PHE A 81 -9.48 27.14 -24.82
C PHE A 81 -9.25 28.14 -23.69
N HIS A 82 -10.37 28.62 -23.11
CA HIS A 82 -10.38 28.71 -21.65
C HIS A 82 -10.13 27.28 -21.19
N HIS A 83 -8.85 26.94 -20.98
CA HIS A 83 -8.43 25.67 -20.43
C HIS A 83 -8.95 25.64 -19.01
N ASN A 84 -10.24 25.31 -18.88
CA ASN A 84 -10.66 24.55 -17.73
C ASN A 84 -9.80 23.29 -17.81
N PRO A 85 -8.86 23.08 -16.87
CA PRO A 85 -7.93 21.94 -16.93
C PRO A 85 -8.70 20.61 -17.10
N ASP A 86 -9.94 20.59 -16.61
CA ASP A 86 -10.90 19.51 -16.75
C ASP A 86 -11.21 19.13 -18.21
N HIS A 87 -11.34 20.08 -19.13
CA HIS A 87 -11.66 19.79 -20.54
C HIS A 87 -10.47 19.22 -21.31
N VAL A 88 -9.26 19.71 -21.06
CA VAL A 88 -8.04 19.20 -21.70
C VAL A 88 -7.75 17.79 -21.22
N GLN A 89 -7.91 17.54 -19.92
CA GLN A 89 -7.72 16.21 -19.36
C GLN A 89 -8.75 15.23 -19.92
N SER A 90 -10.03 15.61 -20.01
CA SER A 90 -11.06 14.75 -20.58
C SER A 90 -10.79 14.41 -22.05
N ALA A 91 -10.39 15.39 -22.87
CA ALA A 91 -10.05 15.17 -24.26
C ALA A 91 -8.85 14.21 -24.41
N LEU A 92 -7.77 14.43 -23.65
CA LEU A 92 -6.59 13.56 -23.67
C LEU A 92 -6.92 12.12 -23.23
N VAL A 93 -7.78 11.95 -22.22
CA VAL A 93 -8.22 10.62 -21.76
C VAL A 93 -9.03 9.91 -22.85
N ASN A 94 -9.91 10.62 -23.55
CA ASN A 94 -10.70 10.05 -24.64
C ASN A 94 -9.80 9.66 -25.84
N ASP A 95 -8.82 10.50 -26.19
CA ASP A 95 -7.87 10.21 -27.26
C ASP A 95 -6.99 9.00 -26.90
N LEU A 96 -6.53 8.91 -25.65
CA LEU A 96 -5.78 7.76 -25.17
C LEU A 96 -6.62 6.48 -25.19
N ASN A 97 -7.90 6.57 -24.78
CA ASN A 97 -8.82 5.44 -24.84
C ASN A 97 -9.03 4.97 -26.29
N ALA A 98 -9.28 5.90 -27.22
CA ALA A 98 -9.42 5.57 -28.64
C ALA A 98 -8.15 4.95 -29.24
N ALA A 99 -6.96 5.42 -28.82
CA ALA A 99 -5.69 4.85 -29.27
C ALA A 99 -5.47 3.42 -28.75
N VAL A 100 -5.88 3.14 -27.50
CA VAL A 100 -5.87 1.80 -26.90
C VAL A 100 -6.83 0.86 -27.63
N ASP A 101 -8.04 1.32 -27.95
CA ASP A 101 -9.03 0.55 -28.70
C ASP A 101 -8.55 0.19 -30.12
N LEU A 102 -7.86 1.12 -30.79
CA LEU A 102 -7.30 0.89 -32.13
C LEU A 102 -6.11 -0.06 -32.13
N ASN A 103 -5.33 -0.13 -31.05
CA ASN A 103 -4.11 -0.92 -30.99
C ASN A 103 -3.88 -1.60 -29.63
N PRO A 104 -4.72 -2.58 -29.24
CA PRO A 104 -4.65 -3.22 -27.92
C PRO A 104 -3.32 -3.96 -27.69
N GLN A 105 -2.65 -4.43 -28.75
CA GLN A 105 -1.38 -5.15 -28.67
C GLN A 105 -0.22 -4.32 -28.10
N PHE A 106 -0.31 -2.98 -28.11
CA PHE A 106 0.71 -2.11 -27.50
C PHE A 106 0.48 -1.88 -26.00
N VAL A 107 -0.63 -2.35 -25.44
CA VAL A 107 -0.88 -2.30 -23.99
C VAL A 107 -0.15 -3.45 -23.31
N THR A 108 1.02 -3.15 -22.76
CA THR A 108 1.80 -4.10 -21.98
C THR A 108 1.32 -4.16 -20.53
N ALA A 109 1.66 -5.23 -19.80
CA ALA A 109 1.36 -5.35 -18.38
C ALA A 109 1.97 -4.22 -17.54
N ASP A 110 3.13 -3.70 -17.95
CA ASP A 110 3.79 -2.58 -17.27
C ASP A 110 3.04 -1.27 -17.48
N THR A 111 2.53 -1.03 -18.70
CA THR A 111 1.67 0.12 -19.01
C THR A 111 0.39 0.06 -18.15
N LEU A 112 -0.25 -1.10 -18.05
CA LEU A 112 -1.45 -1.29 -17.25
C LEU A 112 -1.19 -1.01 -15.75
N LYS A 113 -0.10 -1.55 -15.20
CA LYS A 113 0.31 -1.29 -13.81
C LYS A 113 0.57 0.20 -13.56
N MET A 114 1.27 0.87 -14.47
CA MET A 114 1.55 2.30 -14.35
C MET A 114 0.26 3.13 -14.38
N THR A 115 -0.64 2.83 -15.33
CA THR A 115 -1.96 3.48 -15.40
C THR A 115 -2.76 3.27 -14.12
N GLN A 116 -2.78 2.05 -13.58
CA GLN A 116 -3.45 1.77 -12.30
C GLN A 116 -2.86 2.59 -11.14
N ILE A 117 -1.54 2.74 -11.07
CA ILE A 117 -0.87 3.57 -10.05
C ILE A 117 -1.28 5.05 -10.22
N ILE A 118 -1.33 5.55 -11.45
CA ILE A 118 -1.73 6.93 -11.76
C ILE A 118 -3.19 7.16 -11.36
N VAL A 119 -4.10 6.29 -11.79
CA VAL A 119 -5.54 6.35 -11.44
C VAL A 119 -5.72 6.31 -9.93
N THR A 120 -5.01 5.41 -9.23
CA THR A 120 -5.05 5.36 -7.76
C THR A 120 -4.59 6.69 -7.16
N LYS A 121 -3.50 7.29 -7.64
CA LYS A 121 -3.03 8.61 -7.17
C LYS A 121 -4.02 9.72 -7.46
N MET A 122 -4.66 9.72 -8.62
CA MET A 122 -5.69 10.68 -8.99
C MET A 122 -6.92 10.54 -8.09
N GLN A 123 -7.40 9.32 -7.86
CA GLN A 123 -8.48 9.04 -6.91
C GLN A 123 -8.13 9.54 -5.49
N ARG A 124 -6.87 9.38 -5.06
CA ARG A 124 -6.39 9.95 -3.78
C ARG A 124 -6.49 11.46 -3.76
N ALA A 125 -6.02 12.12 -4.82
CA ALA A 125 -5.98 13.58 -4.93
C ALA A 125 -7.38 14.18 -5.01
N LEU A 126 -8.33 13.48 -5.64
CA LEU A 126 -9.74 13.88 -5.72
C LEU A 126 -10.53 13.59 -4.43
N GLY A 127 -9.91 12.97 -3.42
CA GLY A 127 -10.62 12.50 -2.22
C GLY A 127 -11.58 11.33 -2.47
N GLN A 128 -11.57 10.75 -3.67
CA GLN A 128 -12.44 9.63 -4.06
C GLN A 128 -12.01 8.28 -3.48
N ASN A 129 -10.86 8.19 -2.83
CA ASN A 129 -10.50 7.00 -2.03
C ASN A 129 -11.44 6.74 -0.85
N ASN A 130 -12.20 7.77 -0.49
CA ASN A 130 -13.15 7.79 0.61
C ASN A 130 -14.57 7.97 0.08
N ALA A 131 -14.80 7.76 -1.23
CA ALA A 131 -16.13 7.81 -1.78
C ALA A 131 -16.98 6.80 -0.98
N PRO A 132 -18.10 7.24 -0.37
CA PRO A 132 -18.87 6.38 0.48
C PRO A 132 -19.27 5.15 -0.32
N HIS A 133 -18.87 3.98 0.17
CA HIS A 133 -19.25 2.71 -0.42
C HIS A 133 -20.61 2.33 0.17
N PRO A 134 -21.74 2.60 -0.51
CA PRO A 134 -23.06 2.34 0.05
C PRO A 134 -23.28 0.87 0.39
N GLU A 135 -22.55 -0.03 -0.27
CA GLU A 135 -22.55 -1.47 0.03
C GLU A 135 -21.94 -1.79 1.40
N LEU A 136 -20.93 -1.04 1.85
CA LEU A 136 -20.28 -1.23 3.16
C LEU A 136 -21.08 -0.59 4.30
N GLU A 137 -21.97 0.37 4.00
CA GLU A 137 -22.81 1.03 5.00
C GLU A 137 -23.73 0.04 5.71
N ALA A 138 -24.31 -0.91 4.97
CA ALA A 138 -25.19 -1.93 5.54
C ALA A 138 -24.42 -2.87 6.49
N GLU A 139 -23.18 -3.24 6.13
CA GLU A 139 -22.30 -4.04 6.97
C GLU A 139 -21.87 -3.27 8.23
N LEU A 140 -21.52 -1.99 8.08
CA LEU A 140 -21.19 -1.10 9.18
C LEU A 140 -22.36 -0.99 10.16
N GLN A 141 -23.58 -0.73 9.67
CA GLN A 141 -24.77 -0.61 10.51
C GLN A 141 -25.10 -1.91 11.26
N ALA A 142 -24.91 -3.07 10.61
CA ALA A 142 -25.10 -4.37 11.24
C ALA A 142 -24.08 -4.61 12.37
N GLU A 143 -22.80 -4.25 12.15
CA GLU A 143 -21.76 -4.39 13.19
C GLU A 143 -21.95 -3.37 14.33
N ILE A 144 -22.39 -2.13 14.02
CA ILE A 144 -22.78 -1.13 15.03
C ILE A 144 -23.86 -1.71 15.94
N ALA A 145 -24.95 -2.24 15.37
CA ALA A 145 -26.05 -2.81 16.16
C ALA A 145 -25.61 -3.98 17.06
N LYS A 146 -24.59 -4.73 16.64
CA LYS A 146 -24.01 -5.85 17.41
C LYS A 146 -23.06 -5.38 18.52
N VAL A 147 -22.31 -4.30 18.29
CA VAL A 147 -21.27 -3.81 19.21
C VAL A 147 -21.83 -2.78 20.21
N GLU A 148 -22.85 -2.01 19.84
CA GLU A 148 -23.49 -1.00 20.69
C GLU A 148 -23.88 -1.49 22.10
N PRO A 149 -24.61 -2.61 22.27
CA PRO A 149 -24.91 -3.11 23.63
C PRO A 149 -23.66 -3.54 24.40
N LYS A 150 -22.60 -3.98 23.70
CA LYS A 150 -21.31 -4.32 24.34
C LYS A 150 -20.56 -3.07 24.77
N ILE A 151 -20.70 -1.95 24.06
CA ILE A 151 -20.11 -0.67 24.46
C ILE A 151 -20.73 -0.20 25.76
N GLU A 152 -22.07 -0.23 25.87
CA GLU A 152 -22.79 0.18 27.08
C GLU A 152 -22.44 -0.68 28.30
N GLN A 153 -22.36 -2.00 28.10
CA GLN A 153 -21.91 -2.94 29.13
C GLN A 153 -20.41 -2.80 29.44
N GLY A 154 -19.69 -2.06 28.60
CA GLY A 154 -18.24 -1.99 28.62
C GLY A 154 -17.64 -3.38 28.51
N THR A 155 -18.13 -4.22 27.59
CA THR A 155 -17.72 -5.60 27.24
C THR A 155 -17.00 -5.76 25.91
N VAL A 156 -16.79 -4.66 25.19
CA VAL A 156 -16.09 -4.63 23.88
C VAL A 156 -14.68 -5.19 23.99
N THR A 157 -14.33 -6.03 23.02
CA THR A 157 -12.96 -6.55 22.82
C THR A 157 -12.16 -5.64 21.88
N LYS A 158 -10.82 -5.68 21.97
CA LYS A 158 -9.94 -4.91 21.08
C LYS A 158 -10.22 -5.19 19.60
N ALA A 159 -10.34 -6.48 19.25
CA ALA A 159 -10.57 -6.91 17.87
C ALA A 159 -11.89 -6.38 17.31
N GLU A 160 -12.96 -6.35 18.11
CA GLU A 160 -14.25 -5.77 17.69
C GLU A 160 -14.13 -4.26 17.48
N ALA A 161 -13.44 -3.54 18.37
CA ALA A 161 -13.22 -2.10 18.24
C ALA A 161 -12.35 -1.75 17.01
N ASP A 162 -11.31 -2.53 16.72
CA ASP A 162 -10.45 -2.35 15.55
C ASP A 162 -11.19 -2.70 14.25
N HIS A 163 -12.00 -3.76 14.27
CA HIS A 163 -12.85 -4.15 13.14
C HIS A 163 -13.87 -3.06 12.80
N LEU A 164 -14.57 -2.54 13.80
CA LEU A 164 -15.55 -1.47 13.63
C LEU A 164 -14.90 -0.18 13.10
N HIS A 165 -13.73 0.20 13.63
CA HIS A 165 -12.95 1.34 13.14
C HIS A 165 -12.52 1.17 11.67
N SER A 166 -12.08 -0.02 11.29
CA SER A 166 -11.72 -0.34 9.90
C SER A 166 -12.92 -0.24 8.95
N LEU A 167 -14.09 -0.76 9.36
CA LEU A 167 -15.32 -0.66 8.57
C LEU A 167 -15.75 0.80 8.40
N GLU A 168 -15.78 1.59 9.46
CA GLU A 168 -16.14 3.00 9.42
C GLU A 168 -15.16 3.81 8.56
N ALA A 169 -13.85 3.58 8.72
CA ALA A 169 -12.83 4.22 7.89
C ALA A 169 -12.95 3.85 6.41
N ARG A 170 -13.45 2.66 6.07
CA ARG A 170 -13.71 2.26 4.69
C ARG A 170 -15.04 2.79 4.14
N ALA A 171 -16.07 2.89 4.99
CA ALA A 171 -17.38 3.38 4.60
C ALA A 171 -17.41 4.91 4.45
N HIS A 172 -16.78 5.64 5.37
CA HIS A 172 -16.82 7.11 5.40
C HIS A 172 -15.47 7.77 5.09
N GLY A 173 -14.38 7.00 5.04
CA GLY A 173 -13.04 7.55 4.84
C GLY A 173 -12.41 8.21 6.07
N HIS A 174 -13.15 8.29 7.18
CA HIS A 174 -12.70 8.80 8.46
C HIS A 174 -13.51 8.20 9.60
N THR A 175 -12.98 8.26 10.81
CA THR A 175 -13.74 7.96 12.03
C THR A 175 -14.24 9.23 12.67
N GLU A 176 -15.53 9.27 12.97
CA GLU A 176 -16.14 10.43 13.61
C GLU A 176 -15.64 10.55 15.06
N LYS A 177 -15.22 11.76 15.45
CA LYS A 177 -14.80 12.01 16.84
C LYS A 177 -16.02 11.91 17.75
N GLY A 178 -16.01 10.92 18.64
CA GLY A 178 -17.14 10.63 19.53
C GLY A 178 -18.20 9.72 18.91
N GLY A 179 -18.01 9.25 17.67
CA GLY A 179 -18.84 8.22 17.06
C GLY A 179 -18.70 6.86 17.74
N VAL A 180 -19.53 5.90 17.32
CA VAL A 180 -19.61 4.56 17.94
C VAL A 180 -18.27 3.84 17.93
N ALA A 181 -17.54 3.88 16.81
CA ALA A 181 -16.21 3.26 16.71
C ALA A 181 -15.18 3.92 17.63
N ALA A 182 -15.17 5.25 17.72
CA ALA A 182 -14.30 5.98 18.64
C ALA A 182 -14.63 5.66 20.11
N HIS A 183 -15.92 5.48 20.43
CA HIS A 183 -16.35 5.07 21.77
C HIS A 183 -15.95 3.63 22.08
N ALA A 184 -16.13 2.70 21.13
CA ALA A 184 -15.67 1.31 21.23
C ALA A 184 -14.16 1.21 21.47
N GLN A 185 -13.36 1.96 20.71
CA GLN A 185 -11.90 2.08 20.88
C GLN A 185 -11.54 2.59 22.28
N SER A 186 -12.24 3.63 22.78
CA SER A 186 -12.02 4.18 24.11
C SER A 186 -12.31 3.17 25.22
N VAL A 187 -13.41 2.43 25.12
CA VAL A 187 -13.81 1.38 26.06
C VAL A 187 -12.80 0.23 26.05
N ALA A 188 -12.39 -0.24 24.88
CA ALA A 188 -11.38 -1.28 24.73
C ALA A 188 -10.03 -0.83 25.33
N ALA A 189 -9.58 0.38 25.03
CA ALA A 189 -8.34 0.93 25.58
C ALA A 189 -8.37 1.07 27.11
N LYS A 190 -9.52 1.47 27.68
CA LYS A 190 -9.70 1.53 29.14
C LYS A 190 -9.53 0.15 29.79
N ARG A 191 -10.00 -0.91 29.13
CA ARG A 191 -9.86 -2.29 29.59
C ARG A 191 -8.44 -2.80 29.51
N GLU A 192 -7.75 -2.52 28.40
CA GLU A 192 -6.33 -2.86 28.27
C GLU A 192 -5.49 -2.19 29.36
N ARG A 193 -5.83 -0.96 29.76
CA ARG A 193 -5.20 -0.31 30.92
C ARG A 193 -5.46 -1.05 32.22
N THR A 194 -6.68 -1.55 32.46
CA THR A 194 -6.97 -2.33 33.67
C THR A 194 -6.17 -3.65 33.71
N LEU A 195 -6.07 -4.36 32.59
CA LEU A 195 -5.19 -5.54 32.47
C LEU A 195 -3.75 -5.19 32.78
N SER A 196 -3.24 -4.11 32.20
CA SER A 196 -1.85 -3.70 32.38
C SER A 196 -1.53 -3.39 33.86
N LEU A 197 -2.49 -2.79 34.59
CA LEU A 197 -2.34 -2.51 36.01
C LEU A 197 -2.34 -3.80 36.85
N GLU A 198 -3.24 -4.73 36.57
CA GLU A 198 -3.30 -6.02 37.27
C GLU A 198 -2.06 -6.88 36.98
N VAL A 199 -1.67 -6.96 35.71
CA VAL A 199 -0.44 -7.65 35.29
C VAL A 199 0.77 -7.00 35.95
N GLY A 200 0.84 -5.66 36.05
CA GLY A 200 1.93 -4.97 36.75
C GLY A 200 2.04 -5.33 38.24
N GLY A 201 0.91 -5.55 38.91
CA GLY A 201 0.89 -6.02 40.31
C GLY A 201 1.28 -7.49 40.48
N ILE A 202 1.04 -8.32 39.46
CA ILE A 202 1.27 -9.77 39.52
C ILE A 202 2.63 -10.18 38.92
N ALA A 203 3.18 -9.40 37.99
CA ALA A 203 4.49 -9.58 37.38
C ALA A 203 5.61 -9.98 38.38
N PRO A 204 5.82 -9.27 39.51
CA PRO A 204 6.86 -9.66 40.46
C PRO A 204 6.60 -11.04 41.10
N LYS A 205 5.34 -11.43 41.29
CA LYS A 205 4.98 -12.77 41.82
C LYS A 205 5.25 -13.87 40.81
N ILE A 206 5.10 -13.57 39.52
CA ILE A 206 5.43 -14.50 38.43
C ILE A 206 6.94 -14.73 38.40
N GLU A 207 7.74 -13.65 38.42
CA GLU A 207 9.21 -13.71 38.44
C GLU A 207 9.76 -14.44 39.67
N GLN A 208 9.17 -14.18 40.85
CA GLN A 208 9.56 -14.84 42.09
C GLN A 208 9.04 -16.28 42.22
N GLY A 209 8.16 -16.73 41.31
CA GLY A 209 7.56 -18.05 41.38
C GLY A 209 6.57 -18.24 42.54
N THR A 210 6.04 -17.15 43.09
CA THR A 210 5.15 -17.14 44.27
C THR A 210 3.67 -17.00 43.93
N ILE A 211 3.34 -16.90 42.64
CA ILE A 211 1.97 -16.81 42.14
C ILE A 211 1.10 -18.03 42.54
N SER A 212 -0.16 -17.78 42.87
CA SER A 212 -1.17 -18.81 43.16
C SER A 212 -1.88 -19.29 41.87
N ASN A 213 -2.43 -20.50 41.88
CA ASN A 213 -3.30 -20.99 40.80
C ASN A 213 -4.52 -20.08 40.59
N ASP A 214 -5.09 -19.55 41.68
CA ASP A 214 -6.24 -18.64 41.60
C ASP A 214 -5.89 -17.32 40.90
N GLU A 215 -4.71 -16.75 41.20
CA GLU A 215 -4.22 -15.53 40.57
C GLU A 215 -3.92 -15.75 39.08
N ALA A 216 -3.33 -16.91 38.74
CA ALA A 216 -3.05 -17.28 37.35
C ALA A 216 -4.33 -17.53 36.54
N SER A 217 -5.35 -18.15 37.15
CA SER A 217 -6.66 -18.37 36.53
C SER A 217 -7.43 -17.06 36.36
N HIS A 218 -7.34 -16.15 37.34
CA HIS A 218 -7.92 -14.82 37.26
C HIS A 218 -7.33 -14.01 36.10
N LEU A 219 -5.99 -13.98 35.97
CA LEU A 219 -5.31 -13.34 34.85
C LEU A 219 -5.71 -13.93 33.50
N GLN A 220 -5.82 -15.26 33.40
CA GLN A 220 -6.26 -15.91 32.17
C GLN A 220 -7.68 -15.49 31.79
N SER A 221 -8.58 -15.46 32.78
CA SER A 221 -9.97 -15.04 32.57
C SER A 221 -10.07 -13.56 32.18
N LEU A 222 -9.22 -12.71 32.75
CA LEU A 222 -9.18 -11.29 32.43
C LEU A 222 -8.67 -11.05 31.00
N GLU A 223 -7.57 -11.71 30.63
CA GLU A 223 -6.98 -11.63 29.29
C GLU A 223 -7.97 -12.10 28.22
N ALA A 224 -8.60 -13.26 28.45
CA ALA A 224 -9.63 -13.79 27.56
C ALA A 224 -10.84 -12.84 27.39
N ARG A 225 -11.23 -12.13 28.45
CA ARG A 225 -12.34 -11.15 28.39
C ARG A 225 -11.99 -9.88 27.63
N ILE A 226 -10.71 -9.51 27.55
CA ILE A 226 -10.25 -8.25 26.95
C ILE A 226 -9.88 -8.46 25.48
N HIS A 227 -9.14 -9.53 25.20
CA HIS A 227 -8.68 -9.85 23.85
C HIS A 227 -9.59 -10.85 23.13
N GLY A 228 -10.60 -11.41 23.81
CA GLY A 228 -11.45 -12.49 23.29
C GLY A 228 -10.75 -13.86 23.27
N HIS A 229 -9.47 -13.91 23.61
CA HIS A 229 -8.64 -15.12 23.65
C HIS A 229 -7.44 -14.89 24.57
N THR A 230 -6.72 -15.96 24.90
CA THR A 230 -5.46 -15.90 25.65
C THR A 230 -4.28 -15.95 24.68
N GLU A 231 -3.34 -15.01 24.80
CA GLU A 231 -2.17 -14.95 23.96
C GLU A 231 -1.18 -16.06 24.33
N LYS A 232 -0.71 -16.80 23.32
CA LYS A 232 0.30 -17.85 23.54
C LYS A 232 1.63 -17.20 23.92
N GLY A 233 2.12 -17.49 25.11
CA GLY A 233 3.33 -16.87 25.66
C GLY A 233 3.09 -15.52 26.33
N GLY A 234 1.83 -15.08 26.45
CA GLY A 234 1.45 -13.90 27.20
C GLY A 234 1.64 -14.04 28.71
N PRO A 235 1.41 -12.96 29.47
CA PRO A 235 1.59 -12.94 30.93
C PRO A 235 0.70 -13.95 31.65
N ALA A 236 -0.54 -14.18 31.20
CA ALA A 236 -1.39 -15.21 31.80
C ALA A 236 -0.86 -16.63 31.54
N ALA A 237 -0.40 -16.92 30.32
CA ALA A 237 0.21 -18.22 30.00
C ALA A 237 1.47 -18.47 30.84
N HIS A 238 2.28 -17.43 31.06
CA HIS A 238 3.46 -17.51 31.91
C HIS A 238 3.10 -17.74 33.38
N ALA A 239 2.13 -16.97 33.90
CA ALA A 239 1.56 -17.14 35.23
C ALA A 239 1.10 -18.58 35.49
N GLN A 240 0.36 -19.18 34.55
CA GLN A 240 -0.12 -20.56 34.65
C GLN A 240 1.01 -21.59 34.64
N SER A 241 2.00 -21.40 33.77
CA SER A 241 3.18 -22.27 33.73
C SER A 241 3.93 -22.28 35.06
N VAL A 242 4.13 -21.09 35.64
CA VAL A 242 4.81 -20.92 36.93
C VAL A 242 4.01 -21.53 38.08
N ALA A 243 2.69 -21.28 38.14
CA ALA A 243 1.81 -21.85 39.15
C ALA A 243 1.79 -23.39 39.08
N ALA A 244 1.64 -23.97 37.88
CA ALA A 244 1.66 -25.41 37.67
C ALA A 244 3.02 -26.04 38.04
N LYS A 245 4.13 -25.36 37.73
CA LYS A 245 5.48 -25.82 38.09
C LYS A 245 5.68 -25.82 39.61
N ARG A 246 5.12 -24.84 40.32
CA ARG A 246 5.15 -24.80 41.79
C ARG A 246 4.35 -25.94 42.40
N GLU A 247 3.18 -26.26 41.85
CA GLU A 247 2.35 -27.36 42.36
C GLU A 247 3.04 -28.71 42.22
N ARG A 248 3.70 -28.96 41.07
CA ARG A 248 4.52 -30.16 40.87
C ARG A 248 5.66 -30.30 41.88
N LYS A 249 6.30 -29.20 42.27
CA LYS A 249 7.34 -29.21 43.33
C LYS A 249 6.76 -29.56 44.70
N ARG A 250 5.53 -29.09 45.02
CA ARG A 250 4.86 -29.40 46.29
C ARG A 250 4.41 -30.85 46.35
N SER A 251 3.90 -31.40 45.25
CA SER A 251 3.44 -32.80 45.20
C SER A 251 4.60 -33.80 45.14
N GLY A 252 5.72 -33.46 44.49
CA GLY A 252 6.88 -34.34 44.35
C GLY A 252 7.68 -34.56 45.63
N THR A 253 7.60 -33.66 46.61
CA THR A 253 8.26 -33.82 47.92
C THR A 253 7.49 -34.71 48.91
N LEU A 254 6.33 -35.24 48.52
CA LEU A 254 5.47 -36.09 49.36
C LEU A 254 5.32 -37.53 48.84
N SER A 255 5.99 -37.91 47.75
CA SER A 255 5.84 -39.26 47.15
C SER A 255 7.01 -40.23 47.37
N ASP A 256 8.08 -39.86 48.07
CA ASP A 256 9.14 -40.81 48.47
C ASP A 256 8.81 -41.46 49.82
N ASN A 257 7.81 -42.33 49.82
CA ASN A 257 7.70 -43.47 50.74
C ASN A 257 6.47 -44.30 50.39
N THR A 258 6.57 -45.16 49.38
CA THR A 258 5.92 -46.48 49.41
C THR A 258 6.44 -47.40 48.31
N ASN A 259 7.09 -48.46 48.77
CA ASN A 259 7.23 -49.79 48.16
C ASN A 259 7.96 -49.94 46.82
N GLU A 260 9.25 -50.18 47.00
CA GLU A 260 9.97 -51.34 46.45
C GLU A 260 9.15 -52.65 46.57
N SER A 261 8.63 -53.18 45.46
CA SER A 261 8.48 -54.61 45.17
C SER A 261 7.92 -54.84 43.75
N ALA A 262 8.64 -55.65 42.98
CA ALA A 262 8.55 -56.04 41.57
C ALA A 262 7.23 -56.79 41.18
N PRO A 263 7.04 -57.39 39.97
CA PRO A 263 7.89 -57.46 38.78
C PRO A 263 7.20 -57.22 37.41
N LYS A 264 8.06 -57.19 36.39
CA LYS A 264 7.79 -57.22 34.95
C LYS A 264 6.72 -58.25 34.54
N ALA A 265 5.72 -57.81 33.77
CA ALA A 265 5.01 -58.66 32.82
C ALA A 265 4.79 -57.88 31.52
N ARG A 266 5.38 -58.41 30.46
CA ARG A 266 5.07 -58.10 29.06
C ARG A 266 3.60 -58.43 28.82
N ASP A 267 2.87 -57.58 28.11
CA ASP A 267 2.05 -58.12 27.03
C ASP A 267 1.82 -57.09 25.91
N ASN A 268 2.01 -57.58 24.69
CA ASN A 268 1.75 -56.90 23.44
C ASN A 268 0.24 -56.94 23.18
N SER A 269 -0.36 -55.81 22.86
CA SER A 269 -1.54 -55.82 21.98
C SER A 269 -1.52 -54.62 21.05
N GLU A 270 -1.34 -54.94 19.78
CA GLU A 270 -1.59 -54.07 18.65
C GLU A 270 -3.00 -53.49 18.75
N VAL A 271 -3.11 -52.17 18.81
CA VAL A 271 -4.37 -51.47 18.55
C VAL A 271 -4.17 -50.66 17.28
N SER A 272 -4.66 -51.24 16.20
CA SER A 272 -4.87 -50.64 14.88
C SER A 272 -5.57 -49.30 15.01
N LYS A 273 -4.87 -48.21 14.68
CA LYS A 273 -5.49 -46.90 14.47
C LYS A 273 -5.94 -46.82 13.02
N SER A 274 -7.24 -47.00 12.83
CA SER A 274 -7.95 -46.63 11.62
C SER A 274 -7.85 -45.12 11.41
N THR A 275 -7.40 -44.74 10.21
CA THR A 275 -7.44 -43.37 9.68
C THR A 275 -8.88 -43.00 9.35
N PRO A 276 -9.41 -41.85 9.82
CA PRO A 276 -10.65 -41.31 9.27
C PRO A 276 -10.34 -40.59 7.96
N ALA A 277 -10.90 -41.12 6.87
CA ALA A 277 -10.95 -40.45 5.58
C ALA A 277 -11.79 -39.17 5.70
N VAL A 278 -11.14 -38.03 5.44
CA VAL A 278 -11.80 -36.73 5.36
C VAL A 278 -12.59 -36.68 4.05
N HIS A 279 -13.90 -36.85 4.17
CA HIS A 279 -14.85 -36.69 3.06
C HIS A 279 -15.06 -35.19 2.80
N ILE A 280 -14.33 -34.64 1.83
CA ILE A 280 -14.55 -33.27 1.34
C ILE A 280 -15.77 -33.31 0.43
N SER A 281 -16.91 -32.82 0.94
CA SER A 281 -18.09 -32.54 0.12
C SER A 281 -17.90 -31.18 -0.55
N VAL A 282 -17.57 -31.19 -1.84
CA VAL A 282 -17.60 -30.02 -2.71
C VAL A 282 -19.07 -29.68 -2.94
N LYS A 283 -19.55 -28.58 -2.36
CA LYS A 283 -20.86 -28.02 -2.72
C LYS A 283 -20.70 -27.25 -4.02
N GLU A 284 -21.29 -27.81 -5.07
CA GLU A 284 -21.52 -27.20 -6.36
C GLU A 284 -22.40 -25.96 -6.18
N ASN A 285 -21.81 -24.78 -6.39
CA ASN A 285 -22.53 -23.51 -6.34
C ASN A 285 -23.15 -23.28 -7.71
N GLN A 286 -24.47 -23.41 -7.80
CA GLN A 286 -25.21 -23.10 -9.02
C GLN A 286 -25.16 -21.60 -9.28
N VAL A 287 -24.77 -21.27 -10.51
CA VAL A 287 -24.76 -19.92 -11.08
C VAL A 287 -26.20 -19.59 -11.47
N GLU A 288 -26.86 -18.72 -10.71
CA GLU A 288 -28.13 -18.12 -11.14
C GLU A 288 -27.88 -17.11 -12.25
N SER A 289 -28.41 -17.43 -13.44
CA SER A 289 -28.47 -16.54 -14.59
C SER A 289 -29.59 -15.51 -14.39
N TYR A 290 -29.22 -14.23 -14.28
CA TYR A 290 -30.19 -13.14 -14.43
C TYR A 290 -30.36 -12.81 -15.92
N GLN A 291 -31.53 -13.14 -16.46
CA GLN A 291 -31.99 -12.62 -17.75
C GLN A 291 -32.52 -11.19 -17.57
N ALA A 292 -31.89 -10.22 -18.22
CA ALA A 292 -32.45 -8.88 -18.39
C ALA A 292 -33.51 -8.92 -19.49
N THR A 293 -34.72 -8.48 -19.16
CA THR A 293 -35.82 -8.33 -20.12
C THR A 293 -35.75 -6.93 -20.75
N VAL A 294 -36.07 -6.90 -22.03
CA VAL A 294 -36.00 -5.85 -23.06
C VAL A 294 -36.59 -4.50 -22.64
#